data_AF-A0AAW0F908-F1
#
_entry.id   AF-A0AAW0F908-F1
#
_cell.length_a   1.000
_cell.length_b   1.000
_cell.length_c   1.000
_cell.angle_alpha   90.00
_cell.angle_beta   90.00
_cell.angle_gamma   90.00
#
_symmetry.space_group_name_H-M   'P 1'
#
loop_
_entity.id
_entity.type
_entity.pdbx_description
1 polymer ?
#
loop_
_entity_poly.entity_id
_entity_poly.type
_entity_poly.pdbx_seq_one_letter_code
_entity_poly.pdbx_strand_id
1 'polypeptide(L)'
;MAETIPIEPMIGDTSVVSPTITPLAILADEQAQIPAESIAPYPFDDRSADVILRSSDRVLFYVYKSILIYSSQFFRGLFTIGQDPEVSGDQPSRSQSILDLSEHSDILKQVLHWCYPIPHTEPDTIETIESILVVAMKYDMAGVIFYMHRPLQNLDDPCAIPLFGLSCNVGFSDCAEDAAQMLRERHSLANISQNADWTTTVTHSIYTPKLVSIRAASFLRLLHFVRDGIKPSDFCQPEPNVVQALDTYTPISVWFSDGDLIVRPQFDVSVEFKVHTQIISFSSSILKDKIQRSLDTPGGDVHIPRTSRGKHDFEPFAHVVLPFRTV
;
A
#
# COMPACT_ATOMS: atom_id res chain seq x y z
N MET A 1 75.06 -31.79 15.22
CA MET A 1 76.22 -32.22 14.42
C MET A 1 75.63 -32.81 13.14
N ALA A 2 75.46 -31.97 12.12
CA ALA A 2 76.19 -32.02 10.83
C ALA A 2 75.63 -33.15 9.94
N GLU A 3 75.17 -32.96 8.71
CA GLU A 3 75.68 -32.10 7.62
C GLU A 3 74.55 -31.60 6.69
N THR A 4 74.87 -30.54 5.95
CA THR A 4 74.05 -29.83 4.95
C THR A 4 74.59 -30.12 3.54
N ILE A 5 73.78 -29.80 2.51
CA ILE A 5 74.12 -29.43 1.10
C ILE A 5 73.82 -30.56 0.07
N PRO A 6 73.38 -30.31 -1.22
CA PRO A 6 73.10 -29.05 -1.94
C PRO A 6 71.74 -28.91 -2.67
N ILE A 7 71.56 -27.68 -3.17
CA ILE A 7 70.62 -27.09 -4.14
C ILE A 7 70.96 -27.54 -5.59
N GLU A 8 69.96 -27.73 -6.47
CA GLU A 8 69.94 -27.14 -7.83
C GLU A 8 68.54 -27.23 -8.52
N PRO A 9 68.22 -26.30 -9.44
CA PRO A 9 66.88 -26.02 -9.95
C PRO A 9 66.57 -26.73 -11.26
N MET A 10 65.31 -27.09 -11.49
CA MET A 10 64.82 -27.53 -12.81
C MET A 10 63.95 -26.43 -13.42
N ILE A 11 64.62 -25.59 -14.21
CA ILE A 11 64.01 -24.77 -15.26
C ILE A 11 63.53 -25.75 -16.33
N GLY A 12 62.21 -25.89 -16.47
CA GLY A 12 61.57 -26.62 -17.54
C GLY A 12 61.13 -25.66 -18.64
N ASP A 13 61.67 -25.86 -19.83
CA ASP A 13 61.49 -25.04 -21.02
C ASP A 13 60.03 -24.85 -21.44
N THR A 14 59.76 -23.60 -21.80
CA THR A 14 58.58 -23.11 -22.49
C THR A 14 58.48 -23.68 -23.91
N SER A 15 57.38 -24.38 -24.21
CA SER A 15 56.88 -24.58 -25.56
C SER A 15 55.51 -23.94 -25.67
N VAL A 16 55.47 -22.90 -26.49
CA VAL A 16 54.33 -22.04 -26.81
C VAL A 16 53.35 -22.82 -27.69
N VAL A 17 52.11 -22.99 -27.22
CA VAL A 17 50.95 -23.23 -28.09
C VAL A 17 49.90 -22.19 -27.72
N SER A 18 49.82 -21.15 -28.55
CA SER A 18 48.77 -20.14 -28.47
C SER A 18 47.40 -20.79 -28.69
N PRO A 19 46.39 -20.55 -27.82
CA PRO A 19 45.02 -20.88 -28.18
C PRO A 19 44.53 -19.82 -29.17
N THR A 20 44.20 -20.25 -30.37
CA THR A 20 43.47 -19.48 -31.38
C THR A 20 42.17 -18.96 -30.76
N ILE A 21 42.09 -17.64 -30.53
CA ILE A 21 40.86 -16.97 -30.12
C ILE A 21 39.96 -16.88 -31.36
N THR A 22 38.94 -17.73 -31.42
CA THR A 22 37.77 -17.54 -32.29
C THR A 22 36.84 -16.51 -31.64
N PRO A 23 36.56 -15.36 -32.26
CA PRO A 23 35.60 -14.40 -31.72
C PRO A 23 34.21 -14.71 -32.27
N LEU A 24 33.51 -15.68 -31.69
CA LEU A 24 32.10 -15.96 -32.04
C LEU A 24 31.42 -16.84 -30.98
N ALA A 25 31.21 -16.30 -29.77
CA ALA A 25 30.35 -16.91 -28.75
C ALA A 25 29.81 -15.89 -27.71
N ILE A 26 29.54 -14.63 -28.11
CA ILE A 26 28.90 -13.62 -27.23
C ILE A 26 27.44 -13.34 -27.67
N LEU A 27 26.86 -14.13 -28.57
CA LEU A 27 25.46 -13.96 -29.00
C LEU A 27 24.66 -15.26 -28.89
N ALA A 28 24.80 -15.96 -27.76
CA ALA A 28 23.86 -16.99 -27.36
C ALA A 28 22.94 -16.43 -26.28
N ASP A 29 21.89 -15.74 -26.76
CA ASP A 29 20.54 -15.94 -26.28
C ASP A 29 20.28 -15.78 -24.77
N GLU A 30 20.44 -14.56 -24.27
CA GLU A 30 19.63 -14.07 -23.16
C GLU A 30 18.43 -13.30 -23.74
N GLN A 31 17.64 -13.96 -24.58
CA GLN A 31 16.22 -13.61 -24.66
C GLN A 31 15.61 -13.97 -23.31
N ALA A 32 15.71 -13.03 -22.36
CA ALA A 32 14.85 -13.04 -21.19
C ALA A 32 13.41 -13.10 -21.73
N GLN A 33 12.80 -14.28 -21.69
CA GLN A 33 11.43 -14.51 -22.11
C GLN A 33 10.56 -13.56 -21.28
N ILE A 34 10.16 -12.43 -21.88
CA ILE A 34 9.29 -11.48 -21.21
C ILE A 34 8.03 -12.26 -20.83
N PRO A 35 7.68 -12.34 -19.53
CA PRO A 35 6.50 -13.06 -19.10
C PRO A 35 5.27 -12.59 -19.89
N ALA A 36 4.43 -13.51 -20.34
CA ALA A 36 3.19 -13.14 -21.01
C ALA A 36 2.32 -12.32 -20.05
N GLU A 37 1.70 -11.26 -20.55
CA GLU A 37 0.78 -10.46 -19.74
C GLU A 37 -0.44 -11.29 -19.36
N SER A 38 -0.86 -11.19 -18.09
CA SER A 38 -2.07 -11.82 -17.59
C SER A 38 -2.97 -10.76 -16.96
N ILE A 39 -4.27 -11.04 -16.83
CA ILE A 39 -5.24 -10.07 -16.29
C ILE A 39 -5.54 -10.45 -14.84
N ALA A 40 -5.53 -9.46 -13.96
CA ALA A 40 -5.88 -9.64 -12.57
C ALA A 40 -7.35 -10.11 -12.44
N PRO A 41 -7.67 -10.96 -11.46
CA PRO A 41 -9.04 -11.40 -11.24
C PRO A 41 -9.93 -10.24 -10.74
N TYR A 42 -11.25 -10.49 -10.70
CA TYR A 42 -12.24 -9.60 -10.09
C TYR A 42 -11.75 -8.98 -8.76
N PRO A 43 -11.94 -7.67 -8.53
CA PRO A 43 -12.68 -6.71 -9.37
C PRO A 43 -11.85 -6.02 -10.47
N PHE A 44 -10.64 -6.49 -10.77
CA PHE A 44 -9.66 -5.80 -11.60
C PHE A 44 -9.59 -6.29 -13.06
N ASP A 45 -10.66 -6.92 -13.53
CA ASP A 45 -10.85 -7.47 -14.88
C ASP A 45 -11.83 -6.64 -15.74
N ASP A 46 -12.35 -5.53 -15.23
CA ASP A 46 -13.33 -4.68 -15.89
C ASP A 46 -12.71 -3.83 -17.01
N ARG A 47 -12.92 -4.23 -18.27
CA ARG A 47 -12.41 -3.51 -19.45
C ARG A 47 -12.97 -2.11 -19.66
N SER A 48 -13.98 -1.69 -18.88
CA SER A 48 -14.49 -0.32 -18.91
C SER A 48 -13.72 0.66 -18.01
N ALA A 49 -12.73 0.17 -17.25
CA ALA A 49 -11.75 0.97 -16.54
C ALA A 49 -11.05 2.01 -17.44
N ASP A 50 -10.57 3.12 -16.89
CA ASP A 50 -9.94 4.23 -17.63
C ASP A 50 -8.40 4.26 -17.48
N VAL A 51 -7.83 3.37 -16.66
CA VAL A 51 -6.39 3.16 -16.50
C VAL A 51 -6.07 1.68 -16.25
N ILE A 52 -4.92 1.23 -16.72
CA ILE A 52 -4.39 -0.11 -16.46
C ILE A 52 -3.11 0.05 -15.64
N LEU A 53 -3.04 -0.57 -14.46
CA LEU A 53 -1.78 -0.71 -13.74
C LEU A 53 -1.14 -2.03 -14.14
N ARG A 54 0.12 -2.00 -14.57
CA ARG A 54 0.90 -3.22 -14.87
C ARG A 54 1.89 -3.45 -13.74
N SER A 55 1.77 -4.60 -13.07
CA SER A 55 2.71 -5.02 -12.02
C SER A 55 4.06 -5.45 -12.59
N SER A 56 5.06 -5.62 -11.72
CA SER A 56 6.41 -6.05 -12.12
C SER A 56 6.44 -7.44 -12.77
N ASP A 57 5.52 -8.32 -12.36
CA ASP A 57 5.28 -9.66 -12.92
C ASP A 57 4.28 -9.64 -14.09
N ARG A 58 4.00 -8.45 -14.65
CA ARG A 58 3.21 -8.23 -15.88
C ARG A 58 1.73 -8.63 -15.78
N VAL A 59 1.16 -8.57 -14.57
CA VAL A 59 -0.28 -8.67 -14.37
C VAL A 59 -0.92 -7.30 -14.59
N LEU A 60 -1.98 -7.27 -15.39
CA LEU A 60 -2.74 -6.07 -15.74
C LEU A 60 -3.94 -5.93 -14.80
N PHE A 61 -4.00 -4.82 -14.08
CA PHE A 61 -5.10 -4.43 -13.22
C PHE A 61 -5.90 -3.32 -13.90
N TYR A 62 -7.12 -3.63 -14.31
CA TYR A 62 -8.06 -2.65 -14.83
C TYR A 62 -8.68 -1.88 -13.68
N VAL A 63 -8.32 -0.59 -13.53
CA VAL A 63 -8.74 0.22 -12.38
C VAL A 63 -9.26 1.60 -12.80
N TYR A 64 -9.99 2.24 -11.90
CA TYR A 64 -10.60 3.55 -12.15
C TYR A 64 -9.75 4.68 -11.56
N LYS A 65 -9.40 5.67 -12.38
CA LYS A 65 -8.65 6.87 -11.96
C LYS A 65 -9.34 7.56 -10.80
N SER A 66 -10.66 7.67 -10.82
CA SER A 66 -11.43 8.29 -9.73
C SER A 66 -11.09 7.65 -8.39
N ILE A 67 -11.11 6.31 -8.29
CA ILE A 67 -10.77 5.59 -7.06
C ILE A 67 -9.31 5.86 -6.67
N LEU A 68 -8.36 5.74 -7.60
CA LEU A 68 -6.95 5.99 -7.31
C LEU A 68 -6.67 7.42 -6.83
N ILE A 69 -7.29 8.44 -7.43
CA ILE A 69 -7.12 9.85 -7.07
C ILE A 69 -7.62 10.14 -5.66
N TYR A 70 -8.68 9.46 -5.21
CA TYR A 70 -9.19 9.61 -3.84
C TYR A 70 -8.45 8.75 -2.83
N SER A 71 -7.86 7.65 -3.25
CA SER A 71 -7.09 6.77 -2.36
C SER A 71 -5.62 7.16 -2.23
N SER A 72 -5.07 7.97 -3.17
CA SER A 72 -3.65 8.29 -3.25
C SER A 72 -3.41 9.71 -3.77
N GLN A 73 -2.68 10.52 -2.99
CA GLN A 73 -2.26 11.85 -3.46
C GLN A 73 -1.19 11.76 -4.55
N PHE A 74 -0.35 10.71 -4.52
CA PHE A 74 0.62 10.44 -5.58
C PHE A 74 -0.10 10.27 -6.93
N PHE A 75 -1.11 9.40 -7.01
CA PHE A 75 -1.86 9.19 -8.24
C PHE A 75 -2.69 10.42 -8.64
N ARG A 76 -3.23 11.18 -7.67
CA ARG A 76 -3.82 12.50 -7.95
C ARG A 76 -2.84 13.43 -8.67
N GLY A 77 -1.65 13.59 -8.13
CA GLY A 77 -0.61 14.41 -8.75
C GLY A 77 -0.24 13.89 -10.14
N LEU A 78 0.00 12.58 -10.27
CA LEU A 78 0.37 11.93 -11.53
C LEU A 78 -0.65 12.17 -12.64
N PHE A 79 -1.94 11.99 -12.35
CA PHE A 79 -2.99 12.17 -13.35
C PHE A 79 -3.34 13.63 -13.63
N THR A 80 -2.96 14.56 -12.75
CA THR A 80 -3.10 16.01 -12.99
C THR A 80 -2.01 16.51 -13.93
N ILE A 81 -0.77 16.03 -13.76
CA ILE A 81 0.39 16.42 -14.59
C ILE A 81 0.24 15.90 -16.04
N GLY A 82 -0.33 14.71 -16.23
CA GLY A 82 -0.50 14.11 -17.56
C GLY A 82 -1.58 14.74 -18.45
N GLN A 83 -2.20 15.84 -18.03
CA GLN A 83 -3.22 16.58 -18.79
C GLN A 83 -2.62 17.83 -19.45
N ASP A 84 -1.72 17.66 -20.42
CA ASP A 84 -1.32 18.79 -21.27
C ASP A 84 -2.49 19.16 -22.22
N PRO A 85 -2.90 20.44 -22.27
CA PRO A 85 -4.07 20.88 -23.05
C PRO A 85 -3.76 21.17 -24.53
N GLU A 86 -2.82 20.47 -25.17
CA GLU A 86 -2.52 20.69 -26.60
C GLU A 86 -2.16 19.42 -27.37
N VAL A 87 -3.16 18.59 -27.69
CA VAL A 87 -3.22 17.96 -29.03
C VAL A 87 -4.65 18.09 -29.52
N SER A 88 -4.91 19.21 -30.21
CA SER A 88 -6.07 19.36 -31.08
C SER A 88 -5.95 18.37 -32.24
N GLY A 89 -6.94 17.51 -32.43
CA GLY A 89 -7.06 16.68 -33.63
C GLY A 89 -7.82 15.38 -33.40
N ASP A 90 -9.13 15.44 -33.64
CA ASP A 90 -10.05 14.34 -33.99
C ASP A 90 -9.83 12.94 -33.38
N GLN A 91 -10.87 12.53 -32.62
CA GLN A 91 -11.14 11.23 -31.98
C GLN A 91 -10.59 11.06 -30.55
N PRO A 92 -11.46 10.99 -29.51
CA PRO A 92 -11.06 10.43 -28.23
C PRO A 92 -10.96 8.91 -28.41
N SER A 93 -9.87 8.42 -29.00
CA SER A 93 -9.52 7.02 -28.83
C SER A 93 -9.30 6.83 -27.33
N ARG A 94 -10.26 6.17 -26.68
CA ARG A 94 -10.21 5.72 -25.28
C ARG A 94 -9.11 4.67 -25.08
N SER A 95 -7.88 4.94 -25.51
CA SER A 95 -6.73 4.10 -25.23
C SER A 95 -6.44 4.23 -23.75
N GLN A 96 -6.80 3.19 -23.00
CA GLN A 96 -6.48 3.08 -21.57
C GLN A 96 -4.97 3.29 -21.40
N SER A 97 -4.59 4.28 -20.59
CA SER A 97 -3.18 4.49 -20.28
C SER A 97 -2.67 3.34 -19.42
N ILE A 98 -1.57 2.71 -19.82
CA ILE A 98 -0.90 1.67 -19.02
C ILE A 98 0.16 2.36 -18.16
N LEU A 99 0.13 2.12 -16.85
CA LEU A 99 1.12 2.60 -15.89
C LEU A 99 1.90 1.43 -15.30
N ASP A 100 3.21 1.43 -15.53
CA ASP A 100 4.13 0.43 -15.00
C ASP A 100 4.47 0.68 -13.54
N LEU A 101 4.25 -0.33 -12.71
CA LEU A 101 4.58 -0.33 -11.29
C LEU A 101 5.66 -1.38 -11.01
N SER A 102 6.48 -1.11 -10.00
CA SER A 102 7.56 -2.00 -9.55
C SER A 102 7.08 -3.12 -8.61
N GLU A 103 5.80 -3.11 -8.27
CA GLU A 103 5.18 -3.91 -7.23
C GLU A 103 4.73 -5.22 -7.85
N HIS A 104 4.94 -6.31 -7.11
CA HIS A 104 4.40 -7.61 -7.48
C HIS A 104 2.88 -7.60 -7.41
N SER A 105 2.23 -8.36 -8.30
CA SER A 105 0.77 -8.43 -8.40
C SER A 105 0.08 -8.79 -7.08
N ASP A 106 0.66 -9.68 -6.28
CA ASP A 106 0.09 -10.10 -4.99
C ASP A 106 -0.07 -8.95 -3.99
N ILE A 107 0.93 -8.07 -3.86
CA ILE A 107 0.86 -6.92 -2.95
C ILE A 107 -0.02 -5.83 -3.54
N LEU A 108 0.13 -5.56 -4.84
CA LEU A 108 -0.68 -4.55 -5.54
C LEU A 108 -2.16 -4.90 -5.44
N LYS A 109 -2.52 -6.16 -5.62
CA LYS A 109 -3.88 -6.67 -5.43
C LYS A 109 -4.38 -6.34 -4.03
N GLN A 110 -3.62 -6.65 -2.98
CA GLN A 110 -4.05 -6.41 -1.60
C GLN A 110 -4.27 -4.92 -1.31
N VAL A 111 -3.33 -4.08 -1.71
CA VAL A 111 -3.44 -2.62 -1.53
C VAL A 111 -4.65 -2.06 -2.28
N LEU A 112 -4.85 -2.48 -3.54
CA LEU A 112 -6.00 -2.04 -4.33
C LEU A 112 -7.33 -2.53 -3.75
N HIS A 113 -7.39 -3.69 -3.09
CA HIS A 113 -8.61 -4.10 -2.40
C HIS A 113 -9.00 -3.04 -1.38
N TRP A 114 -8.09 -2.58 -0.52
CA TRP A 114 -8.36 -1.53 0.47
C TRP A 114 -8.77 -0.16 -0.11
N CYS A 115 -8.50 0.07 -1.39
CA CYS A 115 -8.94 1.28 -2.10
C CYS A 115 -10.38 1.17 -2.64
N TYR A 116 -10.87 -0.05 -2.88
CA TYR A 116 -12.18 -0.30 -3.49
C TYR A 116 -13.21 -0.62 -2.43
N PRO A 117 -14.48 -0.17 -2.55
CA PRO A 117 -15.51 -0.46 -1.56
C PRO A 117 -16.09 -1.87 -1.79
N ILE A 118 -15.27 -2.89 -1.58
CA ILE A 118 -15.62 -4.31 -1.70
C ILE A 118 -15.28 -5.05 -0.40
N PRO A 119 -15.74 -6.30 -0.19
CA PRO A 119 -15.29 -7.07 0.96
C PRO A 119 -13.78 -7.31 0.93
N HIS A 120 -13.13 -7.15 2.09
CA HIS A 120 -11.70 -7.40 2.27
C HIS A 120 -11.51 -8.49 3.32
N THR A 121 -10.47 -9.30 3.13
CA THR A 121 -9.94 -10.15 4.18
C THR A 121 -8.87 -9.36 4.93
N GLU A 122 -9.00 -9.27 6.26
CA GLU A 122 -7.97 -8.63 7.07
C GLU A 122 -6.68 -9.47 7.02
N PRO A 123 -5.50 -8.84 6.83
CA PRO A 123 -4.23 -9.56 6.90
C PRO A 123 -3.97 -10.02 8.34
N ASP A 124 -3.45 -11.24 8.47
CA ASP A 124 -3.24 -11.94 9.74
C ASP A 124 -1.75 -12.08 10.12
N THR A 125 -0.84 -11.68 9.23
CA THR A 125 0.61 -11.71 9.48
C THR A 125 1.22 -10.33 9.43
N ILE A 126 2.22 -10.11 10.29
CA ILE A 126 2.93 -8.84 10.34
C ILE A 126 3.70 -8.56 9.04
N GLU A 127 4.24 -9.59 8.37
CA GLU A 127 4.94 -9.45 7.09
C GLU A 127 4.01 -8.94 5.98
N THR A 128 2.75 -9.39 5.99
CA THR A 128 1.76 -8.96 5.02
C THR A 128 1.31 -7.52 5.29
N ILE A 129 1.07 -7.18 6.56
CA ILE A 129 0.74 -5.81 6.95
C ILE A 129 1.91 -4.86 6.61
N GLU A 130 3.15 -5.24 6.91
CA GLU A 130 4.35 -4.49 6.57
C GLU A 130 4.44 -4.24 5.06
N SER A 131 4.22 -5.28 4.25
CA SER A 131 4.26 -5.18 2.78
C SER A 131 3.18 -4.23 2.23
N ILE A 132 1.96 -4.28 2.79
CA ILE A 132 0.86 -3.35 2.43
C ILE A 132 1.25 -1.92 2.83
N LEU A 133 1.75 -1.71 4.05
CA LEU A 133 2.12 -0.40 4.56
C LEU A 133 3.26 0.24 3.77
N VAL A 134 4.28 -0.53 3.37
CA VAL A 134 5.39 -0.02 2.53
C VAL A 134 4.87 0.53 1.21
N VAL A 135 3.96 -0.19 0.54
CA VAL A 135 3.36 0.25 -0.73
C VAL A 135 2.41 1.43 -0.51
N ALA A 136 1.60 1.39 0.54
CA ALA A 136 0.69 2.47 0.89
C ALA A 136 1.45 3.78 1.19
N MET A 137 2.59 3.72 1.91
CA MET A 137 3.46 4.87 2.15
C MET A 137 4.08 5.38 0.85
N LYS A 138 4.58 4.47 -0.01
CA LYS A 138 5.19 4.83 -1.30
C LYS A 138 4.24 5.60 -2.20
N TYR A 139 2.97 5.21 -2.22
CA TYR A 139 1.95 5.85 -3.05
C TYR A 139 1.08 6.87 -2.28
N ASP A 140 1.50 7.31 -1.09
CA ASP A 140 0.77 8.28 -0.27
C ASP A 140 -0.72 7.95 -0.12
N MET A 141 -1.00 6.74 0.37
CA MET A 141 -2.35 6.18 0.58
C MET A 141 -2.73 6.17 2.06
N ALA A 142 -2.97 7.35 2.64
CA ALA A 142 -3.26 7.46 4.08
C ALA A 142 -4.50 6.66 4.53
N GLY A 143 -5.52 6.51 3.68
CA GLY A 143 -6.67 5.67 4.00
C GLY A 143 -6.28 4.21 4.23
N VAL A 144 -5.44 3.65 3.34
CA VAL A 144 -4.92 2.28 3.48
C VAL A 144 -4.06 2.15 4.73
N ILE A 145 -3.18 3.13 5.00
CA ILE A 145 -2.37 3.16 6.23
C ILE A 145 -3.30 3.10 7.44
N PHE A 146 -4.29 3.98 7.53
CA PHE A 146 -5.27 4.01 8.62
C PHE A 146 -5.99 2.67 8.80
N TYR A 147 -6.44 2.04 7.72
CA TYR A 147 -7.12 0.74 7.79
C TYR A 147 -6.24 -0.40 8.30
N MET A 148 -4.91 -0.32 8.14
CA MET A 148 -3.96 -1.32 8.65
C MET A 148 -3.78 -1.27 10.17
N HIS A 149 -4.26 -0.22 10.84
CA HIS A 149 -4.18 -0.11 12.30
C HIS A 149 -4.89 -1.26 13.02
N ARG A 150 -6.14 -1.55 12.62
CA ARG A 150 -6.95 -2.61 13.23
C ARG A 150 -6.37 -4.02 13.02
N PRO A 151 -6.00 -4.46 11.80
CA PRO A 151 -5.32 -5.73 11.61
C PRO A 151 -4.04 -5.85 12.44
N LEU A 152 -3.27 -4.77 12.57
CA LEU A 152 -2.05 -4.75 13.36
C LEU A 152 -2.30 -4.94 14.86
N GLN A 153 -3.39 -4.37 15.39
CA GLN A 153 -3.83 -4.58 16.78
C GLN A 153 -4.34 -6.00 17.05
N ASN A 154 -4.94 -6.65 16.04
CA ASN A 154 -5.60 -7.95 16.19
C ASN A 154 -4.70 -9.15 15.81
N LEU A 155 -3.39 -8.93 15.64
CA LEU A 155 -2.47 -10.02 15.34
C LEU A 155 -2.45 -11.05 16.49
N ASP A 156 -2.46 -12.33 16.14
CA ASP A 156 -2.30 -13.43 17.08
C ASP A 156 -0.81 -13.61 17.44
N ASP A 157 -0.46 -13.47 18.72
CA ASP A 157 0.90 -13.61 19.28
C ASP A 157 2.00 -12.93 18.43
N PRO A 158 1.94 -11.59 18.24
CA PRO A 158 2.87 -10.90 17.37
C PRO A 158 4.29 -10.89 17.93
N CYS A 159 5.28 -10.99 17.04
CA CYS A 159 6.66 -10.72 17.40
C CYS A 159 6.81 -9.24 17.79
N ALA A 160 7.11 -8.99 19.07
CA ALA A 160 7.06 -7.65 19.64
C ALA A 160 8.07 -6.66 19.02
N ILE A 161 9.26 -7.09 18.59
CA ILE A 161 10.23 -6.18 17.94
C ILE A 161 9.76 -5.70 16.56
N PRO A 162 9.40 -6.59 15.61
CA PRO A 162 8.79 -6.17 14.35
C PRO A 162 7.54 -5.30 14.56
N LEU A 163 6.67 -5.65 15.51
CA LEU A 163 5.47 -4.87 15.80
C LEU A 163 5.82 -3.46 16.27
N PHE A 164 6.77 -3.33 17.20
CA PHE A 164 7.24 -2.03 17.69
C PHE A 164 7.81 -1.18 16.55
N GLY A 165 8.67 -1.78 15.73
CA GLY A 165 9.33 -1.11 14.61
C GLY A 165 8.35 -0.60 13.57
N LEU A 166 7.45 -1.47 13.12
CA LEU A 166 6.43 -1.15 12.14
C LEU A 166 5.50 -0.03 12.67
N SER A 167 5.03 -0.17 13.90
CA SER A 167 4.15 0.81 14.56
C SER A 167 4.82 2.19 14.67
N CYS A 168 6.11 2.24 15.03
CA CYS A 168 6.86 3.50 15.07
C CYS A 168 7.05 4.15 13.71
N ASN A 169 7.19 3.34 12.65
CA ASN A 169 7.37 3.86 11.30
C ASN A 169 6.11 4.53 10.77
N VAL A 170 4.94 3.94 11.03
CA VAL A 170 3.64 4.48 10.60
C VAL A 170 2.98 5.43 11.60
N GLY A 171 3.46 5.48 12.84
CA GLY A 171 2.95 6.38 13.89
C GLY A 171 1.77 5.82 14.68
N PHE A 172 1.64 4.51 14.80
CA PHE A 172 0.63 3.85 15.64
C PHE A 172 1.15 3.68 17.06
N SER A 173 1.04 4.74 17.86
CA SER A 173 1.63 4.82 19.20
C SER A 173 1.09 3.78 20.19
N ASP A 174 -0.18 3.40 20.05
CA ASP A 174 -0.83 2.36 20.85
C ASP A 174 -0.25 0.96 20.55
N CYS A 175 -0.14 0.57 19.27
CA CYS A 175 0.50 -0.69 18.89
C CYS A 175 1.99 -0.72 19.30
N ALA A 176 2.68 0.43 19.24
CA ALA A 176 4.05 0.55 19.70
C ALA A 176 4.17 0.37 21.22
N GLU A 177 3.21 0.90 21.98
CA GLU A 177 3.14 0.73 23.43
C GLU A 177 2.89 -0.74 23.80
N ASP A 178 1.90 -1.39 23.18
CA ASP A 178 1.60 -2.80 23.42
C ASP A 178 2.83 -3.67 23.15
N ALA A 179 3.53 -3.41 22.03
CA ALA A 179 4.77 -4.10 21.68
C ALA A 179 5.89 -3.88 22.71
N ALA A 180 6.04 -2.64 23.18
CA ALA A 180 7.01 -2.32 24.22
C ALA A 180 6.70 -3.04 25.53
N GLN A 181 5.41 -3.14 25.90
CA GLN A 181 4.95 -3.87 27.07
C GLN A 181 5.22 -5.37 26.94
N MET A 182 4.87 -5.99 25.80
CA MET A 182 5.18 -7.40 25.53
C MET A 182 6.67 -7.71 25.69
N LEU A 183 7.55 -6.82 25.20
CA LEU A 183 9.00 -6.98 25.37
C LEU A 183 9.41 -6.90 26.83
N ARG A 184 8.87 -5.93 27.56
CA ARG A 184 9.19 -5.77 28.96
C ARG A 184 8.74 -6.98 29.79
N GLU A 185 7.55 -7.51 29.54
CA GLU A 185 7.04 -8.72 30.20
C GLU A 185 7.92 -9.94 29.91
N ARG A 186 8.30 -10.13 28.64
CA ARG A 186 9.19 -11.22 28.21
C ARG A 186 10.61 -11.09 28.79
N HIS A 187 11.07 -9.86 29.07
CA HIS A 187 12.41 -9.56 29.59
C HIS A 187 12.43 -9.10 31.07
N SER A 188 11.32 -9.22 31.80
CA SER A 188 11.19 -8.75 33.19
C SER A 188 12.05 -9.57 34.16
N LEU A 189 13.31 -9.17 34.32
CA LEU A 189 14.14 -9.21 35.53
C LEU A 189 14.11 -10.47 36.43
N ALA A 190 14.09 -11.68 35.86
CA ALA A 190 14.48 -12.91 36.58
C ALA A 190 15.79 -13.53 36.05
N ASN A 191 16.18 -13.24 34.81
CA ASN A 191 17.32 -13.89 34.14
C ASN A 191 18.49 -12.97 33.79
N ILE A 192 18.43 -11.67 34.11
CA ILE A 192 19.61 -10.80 34.05
C ILE A 192 20.39 -11.00 35.35
N SER A 193 20.91 -12.21 35.50
CA SER A 193 21.98 -12.53 36.43
C SER A 193 23.14 -11.56 36.18
N GLN A 194 23.88 -11.25 37.25
CA GLN A 194 25.04 -10.36 37.34
C GLN A 194 26.24 -10.77 36.47
N ASN A 195 26.03 -11.40 35.31
CA ASN A 195 27.09 -11.73 34.38
C ASN A 195 27.35 -10.55 33.45
N ALA A 196 28.55 -10.01 33.57
CA ALA A 196 29.14 -8.99 32.71
C ALA A 196 29.46 -9.51 31.29
N ASP A 197 28.60 -10.37 30.73
CA ASP A 197 28.69 -10.79 29.33
C ASP A 197 27.69 -9.99 28.52
N TRP A 198 28.18 -9.18 27.59
CA TRP A 198 27.37 -8.28 26.75
C TRP A 198 26.32 -9.05 25.93
N THR A 199 26.54 -10.35 25.69
CA THR A 199 25.61 -11.27 25.03
C THR A 199 24.32 -11.53 25.84
N THR A 200 24.34 -11.29 27.15
CA THR A 200 23.21 -11.40 28.07
C THR A 200 22.51 -10.07 28.35
N THR A 201 23.02 -8.98 27.78
CA THR A 201 22.38 -7.66 27.91
C THR A 201 21.08 -7.63 27.11
N VAL A 202 20.06 -6.96 27.65
CA VAL A 202 18.76 -6.68 26.99
C VAL A 202 18.95 -6.33 25.50
N THR A 203 19.94 -5.49 25.19
CA THR A 203 20.31 -5.07 23.85
C THR A 203 20.68 -6.21 22.89
N HIS A 204 21.41 -7.23 23.35
CA HIS A 204 21.81 -8.37 22.51
C HIS A 204 20.64 -9.33 22.28
N SER A 205 19.80 -9.58 23.31
CA SER A 205 18.59 -10.41 23.17
C SER A 205 17.51 -9.78 22.29
N ILE A 206 17.55 -8.45 22.17
CA ILE A 206 16.62 -7.66 21.35
C ILE A 206 17.15 -7.49 19.91
N TYR A 207 18.45 -7.69 19.67
CA TYR A 207 19.05 -7.45 18.37
C TYR A 207 18.57 -8.48 17.33
N THR A 208 17.70 -8.05 16.42
CA THR A 208 17.31 -8.81 15.23
C THR A 208 17.71 -8.04 13.98
N PRO A 209 18.07 -8.71 12.86
CA PRO A 209 18.36 -8.03 11.60
C PRO A 209 17.22 -7.11 11.12
N LYS A 210 15.97 -7.38 11.54
CA LYS A 210 14.79 -6.54 11.29
C LYS A 210 14.79 -5.20 12.04
N LEU A 211 15.71 -4.95 12.98
CA LEU A 211 15.84 -3.65 13.68
C LEU A 211 16.34 -2.50 12.79
N VAL A 212 16.92 -2.80 11.61
CA VAL A 212 17.46 -1.78 10.70
C VAL A 212 16.38 -0.78 10.27
N SER A 213 15.11 -1.18 10.27
CA SER A 213 13.98 -0.32 9.88
C SER A 213 13.49 0.61 10.99
N ILE A 214 13.96 0.47 12.25
CA ILE A 214 13.47 1.29 13.38
C ILE A 214 14.29 2.57 13.50
N ARG A 215 13.61 3.71 13.63
CA ARG A 215 14.30 4.98 13.94
C ARG A 215 15.07 4.85 15.26
N ALA A 216 16.35 5.23 15.25
CA ALA A 216 17.23 5.12 16.43
C ALA A 216 16.64 5.76 17.70
N ALA A 217 15.95 6.90 17.56
CA ALA A 217 15.32 7.59 18.68
C ALA A 217 14.15 6.81 19.31
N SER A 218 13.36 6.10 18.50
CA SER A 218 12.27 5.23 18.99
C SER A 218 12.84 4.00 19.69
N PHE A 219 13.89 3.41 19.11
CA PHE A 219 14.58 2.28 19.71
C PHE A 219 15.24 2.65 21.06
N LEU A 220 15.84 3.83 21.17
CA LEU A 220 16.41 4.32 22.43
C LEU A 220 15.35 4.44 23.53
N ARG A 221 14.17 4.99 23.20
CA ARG A 221 13.02 5.10 24.12
C ARG A 221 12.53 3.72 24.58
N LEU A 222 12.48 2.75 23.67
CA LEU A 222 12.17 1.37 24.02
C LEU A 222 13.20 0.77 25.00
N LEU A 223 14.50 0.95 24.75
CA LEU A 223 15.55 0.44 25.64
C LEU A 223 15.44 1.04 27.05
N HIS A 224 15.19 2.34 27.16
CA HIS A 224 14.95 3.00 28.45
C HIS A 224 13.72 2.44 29.15
N PHE A 225 12.62 2.23 28.42
CA PHE A 225 11.41 1.65 29.00
C PHE A 225 11.62 0.21 29.49
N VAL A 226 12.32 -0.63 28.72
CA VAL A 226 12.58 -2.03 29.10
C VAL A 226 13.55 -2.10 30.29
N ARG A 227 14.57 -1.24 30.34
CA ARG A 227 15.59 -1.23 31.41
C ARG A 227 15.11 -0.57 32.70
N ASP A 228 14.65 0.67 32.60
CA ASP A 228 14.36 1.54 33.75
C ASP A 228 12.89 1.48 34.16
N GLY A 229 12.04 0.96 33.27
CA GLY A 229 10.61 0.86 33.50
C GLY A 229 9.84 2.18 33.38
N ILE A 230 10.51 3.26 33.01
CA ILE A 230 9.94 4.59 32.85
C ILE A 230 9.29 4.67 31.46
N LYS A 231 7.97 4.82 31.44
CA LYS A 231 7.19 4.94 30.19
C LYS A 231 7.35 6.36 29.60
N PRO A 232 7.76 6.51 28.33
CA PRO A 232 7.75 7.81 27.64
C PRO A 232 6.31 8.26 27.34
N SER A 233 6.11 9.54 27.00
CA SER A 233 4.80 10.01 26.53
C SER A 233 4.37 9.35 25.23
N ASP A 234 5.32 9.17 24.31
CA ASP A 234 5.12 8.53 23.00
C ASP A 234 6.40 7.78 22.55
N PHE A 235 6.25 6.55 22.03
CA PHE A 235 7.36 5.73 21.52
C PHE A 235 7.73 6.04 20.06
N CYS A 236 6.79 6.58 19.28
CA CYS A 236 6.94 6.96 17.89
C CYS A 236 7.52 8.38 17.75
N GLN A 237 7.01 9.36 18.53
CA GLN A 237 7.31 10.79 18.41
C GLN A 237 8.16 11.36 19.56
N PRO A 238 9.10 12.29 19.31
CA PRO A 238 9.86 12.91 20.39
C PRO A 238 8.95 13.74 21.30
N GLU A 239 9.39 13.96 22.55
CA GLU A 239 8.70 14.87 23.47
C GLU A 239 8.49 16.25 22.80
N PRO A 240 7.31 16.88 22.98
CA PRO A 240 6.87 18.06 22.22
C PRO A 240 7.79 19.29 22.33
N ASN A 241 8.78 19.25 23.22
CA ASN A 241 9.74 20.33 23.43
C ASN A 241 10.94 20.33 22.46
N VAL A 242 11.02 19.42 21.47
CA VAL A 242 12.24 19.27 20.64
C VAL A 242 12.06 19.59 19.14
N VAL A 243 10.86 19.58 18.55
CA VAL A 243 10.71 19.93 17.12
C VAL A 243 9.38 20.65 16.89
N GLN A 244 9.44 21.88 16.37
CA GLN A 244 8.28 22.58 15.80
C GLN A 244 7.67 21.68 14.72
N ALA A 245 6.41 21.30 14.94
CA ALA A 245 5.64 20.42 14.07
C ALA A 245 5.76 20.84 12.60
N LEU A 246 6.47 20.02 11.82
CA LEU A 246 6.37 20.01 10.38
C LEU A 246 5.21 19.09 9.99
N ASP A 247 4.28 19.70 9.27
CA ASP A 247 3.22 19.14 8.45
C ASP A 247 2.15 18.32 9.19
N THR A 248 1.13 19.04 9.65
CA THR A 248 -0.19 18.48 9.89
C THR A 248 -0.72 17.95 8.56
N TYR A 249 -0.70 16.63 8.41
CA TYR A 249 -1.38 15.93 7.33
C TYR A 249 -2.85 16.35 7.36
N THR A 250 -3.30 17.11 6.36
CA THR A 250 -4.73 17.36 6.16
C THR A 250 -5.35 16.02 5.77
N PRO A 251 -6.27 15.45 6.58
CA PRO A 251 -7.00 14.27 6.14
C PRO A 251 -7.64 14.58 4.79
N ILE A 252 -7.67 13.58 3.92
CA ILE A 252 -8.37 13.64 2.64
C ILE A 252 -9.76 14.22 2.95
N SER A 253 -10.05 15.40 2.40
CA SER A 253 -11.37 16.01 2.56
C SER A 253 -12.40 15.00 2.06
N VAL A 254 -13.22 14.48 2.96
CA VAL A 254 -14.19 13.41 2.71
C VAL A 254 -15.36 13.88 1.83
N TRP A 255 -15.26 15.08 1.26
CA TRP A 255 -16.30 15.72 0.47
C TRP A 255 -15.85 15.74 -0.98
N PHE A 256 -16.57 15.01 -1.84
CA PHE A 256 -16.30 14.94 -3.26
C PHE A 256 -16.73 16.28 -3.91
N SER A 257 -15.79 17.14 -4.29
CA SER A 257 -16.10 18.35 -5.07
C SER A 257 -16.46 18.04 -6.53
N ASP A 258 -15.92 16.93 -7.04
CA ASP A 258 -15.86 16.58 -8.47
C ASP A 258 -16.68 15.33 -8.82
N GLY A 259 -17.73 15.02 -8.05
CA GLY A 259 -18.59 13.86 -8.31
C GLY A 259 -19.24 13.91 -9.70
N ASP A 260 -19.22 12.78 -10.42
CA ASP A 260 -19.93 12.59 -11.69
C ASP A 260 -21.43 12.26 -11.52
N LEU A 261 -21.90 12.22 -10.28
CA LEU A 261 -23.27 11.90 -9.89
C LEU A 261 -23.71 12.80 -8.73
N ILE A 262 -24.93 13.35 -8.79
CA ILE A 262 -25.54 14.09 -7.69
C ILE A 262 -26.68 13.24 -7.10
N VAL A 263 -26.60 12.94 -5.82
CA VAL A 263 -27.67 12.29 -5.05
C VAL A 263 -28.35 13.35 -4.19
N ARG A 264 -29.67 13.48 -4.33
CA ARG A 264 -30.50 14.38 -3.51
C ARG A 264 -31.46 13.59 -2.62
N PRO A 265 -31.63 13.93 -1.34
CA PRO A 265 -32.72 13.40 -0.54
C PRO A 265 -34.06 13.81 -1.16
N GLN A 266 -35.04 12.91 -1.15
CA GLN A 266 -36.34 13.21 -1.75
C GLN A 266 -37.12 14.31 -0.99
N PHE A 267 -36.99 14.37 0.33
CA PHE A 267 -37.73 15.31 1.17
C PHE A 267 -37.00 16.64 1.39
N ASP A 268 -35.75 16.74 0.93
CA ASP A 268 -34.94 17.95 1.08
C ASP A 268 -34.08 18.15 -0.17
N VAL A 269 -34.65 18.87 -1.14
CA VAL A 269 -34.00 19.18 -2.41
C VAL A 269 -32.86 20.19 -2.25
N SER A 270 -32.73 20.82 -1.08
CA SER A 270 -31.67 21.80 -0.80
C SER A 270 -30.31 21.16 -0.52
N VAL A 271 -30.29 19.86 -0.22
CA VAL A 271 -29.06 19.12 0.08
C VAL A 271 -28.65 18.28 -1.14
N GLU A 272 -27.45 18.55 -1.65
CA GLU A 272 -26.87 17.82 -2.77
C GLU A 272 -25.62 17.06 -2.33
N PHE A 273 -25.59 15.76 -2.56
CA PHE A 273 -24.41 14.92 -2.37
C PHE A 273 -23.78 14.64 -3.73
N LYS A 274 -22.68 15.31 -4.04
CA LYS A 274 -21.83 14.92 -5.16
C LYS A 274 -21.11 13.62 -4.79
N VAL A 275 -21.24 12.59 -5.62
CA VAL A 275 -20.65 11.26 -5.45
C VAL A 275 -20.14 10.76 -6.79
N HIS A 276 -19.40 9.65 -6.78
CA HIS A 276 -18.93 8.99 -8.00
C HIS A 276 -19.77 7.75 -8.32
N THR A 277 -20.23 7.66 -9.56
CA THR A 277 -21.03 6.58 -10.13
C THR A 277 -20.35 5.24 -9.91
N GLN A 278 -19.03 5.18 -10.10
CA GLN A 278 -18.25 3.97 -9.88
C GLN A 278 -18.28 3.52 -8.41
N ILE A 279 -18.03 4.44 -7.47
CA ILE A 279 -18.05 4.15 -6.03
C ILE A 279 -19.43 3.60 -5.62
N ILE A 280 -20.51 4.28 -6.01
CA ILE A 280 -21.88 3.86 -5.71
C ILE A 280 -22.21 2.50 -6.35
N SER A 281 -21.73 2.27 -7.58
CA SER A 281 -21.97 1.02 -8.31
C SER A 281 -21.26 -0.18 -7.69
N PHE A 282 -20.07 0.02 -7.12
CA PHE A 282 -19.37 -1.01 -6.35
C PHE A 282 -20.08 -1.27 -5.02
N SER A 283 -20.57 -0.23 -4.34
CA SER A 283 -21.21 -0.37 -3.03
C SER A 283 -22.64 -0.91 -3.08
N SER A 284 -23.34 -0.78 -4.22
CA SER A 284 -24.74 -1.21 -4.34
C SER A 284 -25.13 -1.64 -5.76
N SER A 285 -25.47 -2.93 -5.91
CA SER A 285 -26.01 -3.47 -7.16
C SER A 285 -27.36 -2.85 -7.54
N ILE A 286 -28.20 -2.52 -6.55
CA ILE A 286 -29.50 -1.87 -6.77
C ILE A 286 -29.31 -0.48 -7.38
N LEU A 287 -28.36 0.30 -6.83
CA LEU A 287 -28.08 1.65 -7.34
C LEU A 287 -27.39 1.57 -8.70
N LYS A 288 -26.47 0.62 -8.90
CA LYS A 288 -25.85 0.33 -10.19
C LYS A 288 -26.91 0.10 -11.28
N ASP A 289 -27.87 -0.80 -11.05
CA ASP A 289 -28.92 -1.11 -12.02
C ASP A 289 -29.81 0.10 -12.32
N LYS A 290 -30.11 0.91 -11.30
CA LYS A 290 -30.94 2.11 -11.45
C LYS A 290 -30.20 3.22 -12.21
N ILE A 291 -28.91 3.41 -11.96
CA ILE A 291 -28.07 4.35 -12.70
C ILE A 291 -27.96 3.91 -14.17
N GLN A 292 -27.74 2.62 -14.44
CA GLN A 292 -27.63 2.10 -15.80
C GLN A 292 -28.92 2.33 -16.61
N ARG A 293 -30.10 2.03 -16.04
CA ARG A 293 -31.39 2.28 -16.70
C ARG A 293 -31.65 3.76 -17.01
N SER A 294 -31.09 4.65 -16.20
CA SER A 294 -31.19 6.09 -16.42
C SER A 294 -30.34 6.59 -17.57
N LEU A 295 -29.14 6.02 -17.74
CA LEU A 295 -28.26 6.36 -18.85
C LEU A 295 -28.91 5.98 -20.19
N ASP A 296 -29.74 4.93 -20.18
CA ASP A 296 -30.44 4.42 -21.36
C ASP A 296 -31.77 5.17 -21.68
N THR A 297 -32.28 6.01 -20.76
CA THR A 297 -33.58 6.70 -20.92
C THR A 297 -33.40 8.21 -21.17
N PRO A 298 -33.88 8.78 -22.30
CA PRO A 298 -33.69 10.19 -22.60
C PRO A 298 -34.69 11.07 -21.84
N GLY A 299 -34.31 11.50 -20.62
CA GLY A 299 -34.98 12.60 -19.90
C GLY A 299 -35.27 12.38 -18.42
N GLY A 300 -34.41 12.95 -17.57
CA GLY A 300 -34.78 13.55 -16.27
C GLY A 300 -34.94 12.62 -15.07
N ASP A 301 -34.01 12.75 -14.12
CA ASP A 301 -34.10 12.37 -12.70
C ASP A 301 -34.55 10.94 -12.35
N VAL A 302 -33.60 10.13 -11.85
CA VAL A 302 -33.92 8.78 -11.36
C VAL A 302 -34.47 8.86 -9.96
N HIS A 303 -35.71 8.43 -9.82
CA HIS A 303 -36.33 8.23 -8.54
C HIS A 303 -35.96 6.85 -8.00
N ILE A 304 -35.34 6.82 -6.82
CA ILE A 304 -34.95 5.59 -6.13
C ILE A 304 -36.02 5.30 -5.04
N PRO A 305 -36.95 4.36 -5.27
CA PRO A 305 -37.83 3.86 -4.21
C PRO A 305 -37.06 2.98 -3.23
N ARG A 306 -37.50 2.97 -1.96
CA ARG A 306 -36.95 2.09 -0.92
C ARG A 306 -37.11 0.64 -1.37
N THR A 307 -36.01 -0.11 -1.43
CA THR A 307 -36.09 -1.55 -1.70
C THR A 307 -36.58 -2.27 -0.47
N SER A 308 -37.78 -2.84 -0.54
CA SER A 308 -38.29 -3.73 0.48
C SER A 308 -37.75 -5.14 0.26
N ARG A 309 -37.39 -5.80 1.36
CA ARG A 309 -37.33 -7.27 1.43
C ARG A 309 -38.71 -7.75 1.89
N GLY A 310 -39.76 -7.51 1.10
CA GLY A 310 -41.14 -7.91 1.45
C GLY A 310 -42.26 -7.06 0.83
N LYS A 311 -43.47 -7.61 0.82
CA LYS A 311 -44.69 -7.20 0.09
C LYS A 311 -45.33 -5.85 0.49
N HIS A 312 -44.54 -4.79 0.66
CA HIS A 312 -45.05 -3.43 0.80
C HIS A 312 -44.24 -2.48 -0.07
N ASP A 313 -44.91 -1.88 -1.05
CA ASP A 313 -44.41 -0.75 -1.82
C ASP A 313 -44.38 0.47 -0.90
N PHE A 314 -43.21 1.07 -0.75
CA PHE A 314 -43.04 2.34 -0.06
C PHE A 314 -42.57 3.41 -1.03
N GLU A 315 -42.93 4.65 -0.70
CA GLU A 315 -42.57 5.85 -1.43
C GLU A 315 -41.04 6.00 -1.67
N PRO A 316 -40.65 6.79 -2.69
CA PRO A 316 -39.27 7.25 -2.93
C PRO A 316 -38.41 7.56 -1.69
N PHE A 317 -37.08 7.59 -1.85
CA PHE A 317 -36.20 8.17 -0.82
C PHE A 317 -35.07 9.06 -1.34
N ALA A 318 -34.65 8.91 -2.60
CA ALA A 318 -33.58 9.72 -3.19
C ALA A 318 -33.77 9.95 -4.69
N HIS A 319 -33.27 11.08 -5.18
CA HIS A 319 -33.17 11.42 -6.60
C HIS A 319 -31.70 11.37 -7.05
N VAL A 320 -31.45 10.81 -8.24
CA VAL A 320 -30.13 10.81 -8.88
C VAL A 320 -30.15 11.70 -10.10
N VAL A 321 -29.24 12.68 -10.14
CA VAL A 321 -29.13 13.66 -11.22
C VAL A 321 -27.71 13.66 -11.75
N LEU A 322 -27.58 13.54 -13.07
CA LEU A 322 -26.29 13.62 -13.75
C LEU A 322 -25.89 15.09 -13.92
N PRO A 323 -24.66 15.49 -13.53
CA PRO A 323 -24.24 16.89 -13.48
C PRO A 323 -24.10 17.56 -14.85
N PHE A 324 -24.04 16.81 -15.95
CA PHE A 324 -23.80 17.35 -17.31
C PHE A 324 -25.06 17.75 -18.10
N ARG A 325 -26.17 18.09 -17.42
CA ARG A 325 -27.35 18.65 -18.10
C ARG A 325 -27.73 19.99 -17.50
N THR A 326 -27.04 21.05 -17.90
CA THR A 326 -27.67 22.36 -18.01
C THR A 326 -28.66 22.32 -19.16
N VAL A 327 -29.93 22.59 -18.85
CA VAL A 327 -30.91 23.06 -19.83
C VAL A 327 -30.43 24.39 -20.41
#